data_AF-A0A4P6HF03-F1
#
_entry.id   AF-A0A4P6HF03-F1
#
_cell.length_a   1.000
_cell.length_b   1.000
_cell.length_c   1.000
_cell.angle_alpha   90.00
_cell.angle_beta   90.00
_cell.angle_gamma   90.00
#
_symmetry.space_group_name_H-M   'P 1'
#
loop_
_entity.id
_entity.type
_entity.pdbx_description
1 polymer ?
#
loop_
_entity_poly.entity_id
_entity_poly.type
_entity_poly.pdbx_seq_one_letter_code
_entity_poly.pdbx_strand_id
1 'polypeptide(L)' 'MGLNVEPRQIAGQSAALQQPEDVFLSWLLAQPVGADLAAAANIEIARLQRYQGDHPGPRRLVELFEALQGSIAPGSAIRQ' A
#
# COMPACT_ATOMS: atom_id res chain seq x y z
N MET A 1 -38.24 18.59 -23.62
CA MET A 1 -37.18 17.56 -23.65
C MET A 1 -36.30 17.77 -22.42
N GLY A 2 -36.69 17.18 -21.29
CA GLY A 2 -35.94 17.28 -20.04
C GLY A 2 -34.95 16.12 -19.95
N LEU A 3 -33.65 16.43 -19.99
CA LEU A 3 -32.61 15.46 -19.68
C LEU A 3 -32.62 15.29 -18.16
N ASN A 4 -33.29 14.23 -17.70
CA ASN A 4 -33.24 13.82 -16.31
C ASN A 4 -31.84 13.22 -16.07
N VAL A 5 -30.88 14.06 -15.71
CA VAL A 5 -29.58 13.61 -15.20
C VAL A 5 -29.81 13.12 -13.77
N GLU A 6 -30.19 11.86 -13.65
CA GLU A 6 -30.12 11.16 -12.38
C GLU A 6 -28.68 11.24 -11.87
N PRO A 7 -28.42 11.81 -10.68
CA PRO A 7 -27.14 11.60 -10.05
C PRO A 7 -27.04 10.09 -9.84
N ARG A 8 -26.12 9.42 -10.55
CA ARG A 8 -25.77 8.03 -10.25
C ARG A 8 -25.34 8.01 -8.80
N GLN A 9 -26.28 7.63 -7.96
CA GLN A 9 -26.09 7.28 -6.57
C GLN A 9 -25.08 6.13 -6.61
N ILE A 10 -23.80 6.43 -6.36
CA ILE A 10 -22.80 5.42 -6.00
C ILE A 10 -23.09 5.02 -4.55
N ALA A 11 -24.33 4.58 -4.29
CA ALA A 11 -24.75 4.00 -3.05
C ALA A 11 -24.48 2.51 -3.17
N GLY A 12 -23.33 2.07 -2.63
CA GLY A 12 -22.96 0.67 -2.65
C GLY A 12 -21.51 0.35 -2.28
N GLN A 13 -20.63 1.36 -2.20
CA GLN A 13 -19.32 1.15 -1.59
C GLN A 13 -19.46 1.29 -0.08
N SER A 14 -19.95 0.24 0.58
CA SER A 14 -19.33 -0.15 1.85
C SER A 14 -17.83 -0.01 1.60
N ALA A 15 -17.14 0.90 2.28
CA ALA A 15 -15.72 1.14 2.06
C ALA A 15 -14.97 -0.16 2.38
N ALA A 16 -14.91 -1.05 1.40
CA ALA A 16 -14.10 -2.25 1.45
C ALA A 16 -12.70 -1.71 1.67
N LEU A 17 -12.14 -2.02 2.82
CA LEU A 17 -10.80 -1.60 3.17
C LEU A 17 -9.91 -2.00 2.00
N GLN A 18 -9.19 -1.01 1.44
CA GLN A 18 -8.37 -1.23 0.25
C GLN A 18 -7.43 -2.40 0.50
N GLN A 19 -7.23 -3.25 -0.52
CA GLN A 19 -6.33 -4.39 -0.37
C GLN A 19 -4.92 -3.88 -0.08
N PRO A 20 -4.16 -4.52 0.82
CA PRO A 20 -2.79 -4.14 1.15
C PRO A 20 -1.91 -3.95 -0.09
N GLU A 21 -2.05 -4.81 -1.10
CA GLU A 21 -1.32 -4.76 -2.35
C GLU A 21 -1.60 -3.48 -3.14
N ASP A 22 -2.86 -3.05 -3.23
CA ASP A 22 -3.25 -1.80 -3.90
C ASP A 22 -2.70 -0.56 -3.19
N VAL A 23 -2.71 -0.59 -1.85
CA VAL A 23 -2.14 0.48 -1.02
C VAL A 23 -0.63 0.55 -1.19
N PHE A 24 0.04 -0.60 -1.19
CA PHE A 24 1.49 -0.70 -1.42
C PHE A 24 1.89 -0.20 -2.81
N LEU A 25 1.19 -0.62 -3.87
CA LEU A 25 1.45 -0.14 -5.23
C LEU A 25 1.21 1.36 -5.37
N SER A 26 0.14 1.88 -4.76
CA SER A 26 -0.14 3.32 -4.74
C SER A 26 0.98 4.09 -4.04
N TRP A 27 1.49 3.56 -2.91
CA TRP A 27 2.63 4.14 -2.20
C TRP A 27 3.90 4.13 -3.06
N LEU A 28 4.17 3.04 -3.78
CA LEU A 28 5.37 2.90 -4.62
C LEU A 28 5.35 3.89 -5.79
N LEU A 29 4.19 4.01 -6.45
CA LEU A 29 4.01 4.94 -7.57
C LEU A 29 4.04 6.41 -7.15
N ALA A 30 3.76 6.70 -5.88
CA ALA A 30 3.82 8.05 -5.32
C ALA A 30 5.24 8.49 -4.92
N GLN A 31 6.24 7.61 -5.00
CA GLN A 31 7.60 7.95 -4.61
C GLN A 31 8.24 8.95 -5.61
N PRO A 32 8.95 9.97 -5.12
CA PRO A 32 9.64 10.90 -6.01
C PRO A 32 10.78 10.20 -6.75
N VAL A 33 11.13 10.72 -7.92
CA VAL A 33 12.26 10.22 -8.71
C VAL A 33 13.56 10.34 -7.88
N GLY A 34 14.29 9.25 -7.75
CA GLY A 34 15.54 9.19 -6.97
C GLY A 34 15.33 9.02 -5.47
N ALA A 35 14.12 8.73 -4.99
CA ALA A 35 13.87 8.39 -3.60
C ALA A 35 14.67 7.15 -3.16
N ASP A 36 15.23 7.19 -1.96
CA ASP A 36 15.73 5.99 -1.29
C ASP A 36 14.53 5.15 -0.81
N LEU A 37 14.13 4.20 -1.66
CA LEU A 37 13.00 3.31 -1.40
C LEU A 37 13.20 2.46 -0.13
N ALA A 38 14.43 2.09 0.21
CA ALA A 38 14.70 1.29 1.39
C ALA A 38 14.50 2.11 2.68
N ALA A 39 14.98 3.35 2.68
CA ALA A 39 14.75 4.29 3.77
C ALA A 39 13.26 4.67 3.90
N ALA A 40 12.58 4.91 2.78
CA ALA A 40 11.15 5.23 2.78
C ALA A 40 10.29 4.06 3.30
N ALA A 41 10.62 2.82 2.91
CA ALA A 41 9.96 1.62 3.41
C ALA A 41 10.15 1.44 4.92
N ASN A 42 11.35 1.72 5.46
CA ASN A 42 11.60 1.66 6.90
C ASN A 42 10.70 2.61 7.70
N ILE A 43 10.48 3.82 7.19
CA ILE A 43 9.61 4.81 7.82
C ILE A 43 8.17 4.29 7.87
N GLU A 44 7.68 3.72 6.77
CA GLU A 44 6.30 3.21 6.68
C GLU A 44 6.10 1.96 7.55
N ILE A 45 7.07 1.04 7.62
CA ILE A 45 7.06 -0.10 8.55
C ILE A 45 6.96 0.40 9.99
N ALA A 46 7.80 1.36 10.39
CA ALA A 46 7.77 1.92 11.74
C ALA A 46 6.42 2.60 12.06
N ARG A 47 5.78 3.21 11.06
CA ARG A 47 4.43 3.77 11.19
C ARG A 47 3.39 2.67 11.38
N LEU A 48 3.43 1.62 10.57
CA LEU A 48 2.48 0.49 10.63
C LEU A 48 2.62 -0.32 11.93
N GLN A 49 3.83 -0.50 12.46
CA GLN A 49 4.07 -1.18 13.73
C GLN A 49 3.49 -0.44 14.94
N ARG A 50 3.22 0.87 14.83
CA ARG A 50 2.56 1.65 15.88
C ARG A 50 1.04 1.49 15.87
N TYR A 51 0.48 0.85 14.84
CA TYR A 51 -0.95 0.57 14.77
C TYR A 51 -1.33 -0.48 15.83
N GLN A 52 -2.29 -0.13 16.70
CA GLN A 52 -2.72 -0.99 17.82
C GLN A 52 -4.01 -1.78 17.52
N GLY A 53 -4.55 -1.68 16.31
CA GLY A 53 -5.75 -2.43 15.91
C GLY A 53 -5.43 -3.83 15.43
N ASP A 54 -6.44 -4.71 15.39
CA ASP A 54 -6.32 -6.13 15.03
C ASP A 54 -6.60 -6.41 13.54
N HIS A 55 -6.48 -5.39 12.68
CA HIS A 55 -6.72 -5.58 11.26
C HIS A 55 -5.54 -6.34 10.61
N PRO A 56 -5.77 -7.37 9.77
CA PRO A 56 -4.68 -8.12 9.12
C PRO A 56 -3.95 -7.31 8.04
N GLY A 57 -4.59 -6.28 7.48
CA GLY A 57 -4.04 -5.45 6.40
C GLY A 57 -2.69 -4.78 6.73
N PRO A 58 -2.55 -4.06 7.87
CA PRO A 58 -1.26 -3.52 8.31
C PRO A 58 -0.13 -4.54 8.42
N ARG A 59 -0.41 -5.76 8.91
CA ARG A 59 0.60 -6.84 8.94
C ARG A 59 1.05 -7.20 7.53
N ARG A 60 0.08 -7.39 6.62
CA ARG A 60 0.37 -7.69 5.21
C ARG A 60 1.16 -6.57 4.52
N LEU A 61 0.86 -5.31 4.83
CA LEU A 61 1.64 -4.17 4.33
C LEU A 61 3.09 -4.21 4.80
N VAL A 62 3.34 -4.53 6.07
CA VAL A 62 4.71 -4.67 6.61
C VAL A 62 5.47 -5.75 5.83
N GLU A 63 4.87 -6.92 5.59
CA GLU A 63 5.50 -8.00 4.80
C GLU A 63 5.89 -7.55 3.38
N LEU A 64 5.03 -6.75 2.71
CA LEU A 64 5.32 -6.22 1.38
C LEU A 64 6.50 -5.23 1.41
N PHE A 65 6.58 -4.37 2.43
CA PHE A 65 7.70 -3.45 2.60
C PHE A 65 9.02 -4.17 2.93
N GLU A 66 8.99 -5.21 3.76
CA GLU A 66 10.17 -6.03 4.07
C GLU A 66 10.66 -6.78 2.81
N ALA A 67 9.74 -7.33 2.01
CA ALA A 67 10.07 -7.96 0.74
C ALA A 67 10.71 -6.98 -0.26
N LEU A 68 10.19 -5.75 -0.34
CA LEU A 68 10.79 -4.68 -1.15
C LEU A 68 12.23 -4.39 -0.71
N GLN A 69 12.47 -4.24 0.59
CA GLN A 69 13.82 -4.01 1.12
C GLN A 69 14.78 -5.15 0.79
N GLY A 70 14.33 -6.40 0.94
CA GLY A 70 15.11 -7.57 0.52
C GLY A 70 15.47 -7.53 -0.96
N SER A 71 14.54 -7.11 -1.82
CA SER A 71 14.79 -7.00 -3.27
C SER A 71 15.78 -5.89 -3.66
N ILE A 72 15.85 -4.81 -2.88
CA ILE A 72 16.74 -3.67 -3.12
C ILE A 72 18.15 -3.93 -2.57
N ALA A 73 18.27 -4.71 -1.48
CA ALA A 73 19.55 -5.06 -0.92
C ALA A 73 20.38 -5.89 -1.92
N PRO A 74 21.61 -5.46 -2.26
CA PRO A 74 22.49 -6.21 -3.16
C PRO A 74 22.91 -7.53 -2.49
N GLY A 75 22.16 -8.59 -2.74
CA GLY A 75 22.45 -9.93 -2.19
C GLY A 75 21.27 -10.90 -2.05
N SER A 76 20.01 -10.48 -2.29
CA SER A 76 18.84 -11.36 -2.12
C SER A 76 18.43 -12.14 -3.39
N ALA A 77 19.10 -11.91 -4.52
CA ALA A 77 18.98 -12.80 -5.67
C ALA A 77 19.82 -14.06 -5.39
N ILE A 78 19.14 -15.14 -4.99
CA ILE A 78 19.49 -16.58 -5.01
C ILE A 78 19.09 -17.20 -3.66
N ARG A 79 17.88 -17.74 -3.63
CA ARG A 79 17.53 -19.07 -3.09
C ARG A 79 16.07 -19.37 -3.46
N GLN A 80 15.91 -20.00 -4.61
CA GLN A 80 14.76 -20.85 -4.91
C GLN A 80 14.96 -22.20 -4.25
#